data_AF-A0A1B0APX6-F1
#
_entry.id   AF-A0A1B0APX6-F1
#
_cell.length_a   1.000
_cell.length_b   1.000
_cell.length_c   1.000
_cell.angle_alpha   90.00
_cell.angle_beta   90.00
_cell.angle_gamma   90.00
#
_symmetry.space_group_name_H-M   'P 1'
#
loop_
_entity.id
_entity.type
_entity.pdbx_description
1 polymer ?
#
loop_
_entity_poly.entity_id
_entity_poly.type
_entity_poly.pdbx_seq_one_letter_code
_entity_poly.pdbx_strand_id
1 'polypeptide(L)'
;MTPPNATKPPTKEHSAIIKAYLFIYNAVQVLGWSYILYLLIDYYLLQSSGLRAQITLWNYTRIAVIIFQNAAFLEILHASLGFVKSNPVITAFQVFSRIIVVVGVIMATPTAKLSPGLPAALFAWSVTETIRYSYYALNIINYVPHFITFLRYTTFYFLYPIGVSGELLCFWWAQSYAKSNSVWSMELPNKYNVTFSYYICLWIVMLSYLPLFPKLYMHMVAQRRKVLSVSVNCLGSSDKKKI
;
A
#
# COMPACT_ATOMS: atom_id res chain seq x y z
N MET A 1 12.27 48.81 -9.94
CA MET A 1 11.39 48.36 -8.83
C MET A 1 11.27 46.85 -8.93
N THR A 2 12.09 46.11 -8.18
CA THR A 2 12.02 44.65 -8.06
C THR A 2 10.95 44.28 -7.04
N PRO A 3 10.11 43.25 -7.28
CA PRO A 3 9.09 42.86 -6.32
C PRO A 3 9.72 42.26 -5.05
N PRO A 4 9.05 42.36 -3.88
CA PRO A 4 9.60 41.88 -2.62
C PRO A 4 9.72 40.34 -2.64
N ASN A 5 10.86 39.83 -2.22
CA ASN A 5 11.09 38.42 -1.93
C ASN A 5 10.04 37.93 -0.92
N ALA A 6 9.08 37.13 -1.39
CA ALA A 6 8.17 36.40 -0.52
C ALA A 6 8.99 35.37 0.28
N THR A 7 9.31 35.72 1.52
CA THR A 7 9.88 34.81 2.51
C THR A 7 8.89 33.67 2.74
N LYS A 8 9.28 32.45 2.30
CA LYS A 8 8.54 31.23 2.61
C LYS A 8 8.40 31.13 4.14
N PRO A 9 7.20 30.84 4.68
CA PRO A 9 7.00 30.71 6.11
C PRO A 9 7.92 29.61 6.67
N PRO A 10 8.44 29.77 7.90
CA PRO A 10 9.34 28.80 8.51
C PRO A 10 8.63 27.45 8.64
N THR A 11 9.21 26.41 8.03
CA THR A 11 8.78 25.03 8.25
C THR A 11 8.90 24.72 9.73
N LYS A 12 7.76 24.47 10.41
CA LYS A 12 7.73 23.96 11.78
C LYS A 12 8.61 22.70 11.84
N GLU A 13 9.80 22.81 12.43
CA GLU A 13 10.60 21.63 12.72
C GLU A 13 9.88 20.83 13.80
N HIS A 14 9.53 19.58 13.47
CA HIS A 14 8.91 18.69 14.43
C HIS A 14 9.85 18.44 15.61
N SER A 15 9.30 18.49 16.82
CA SER A 15 10.00 18.13 18.06
C SER A 15 10.65 16.75 17.93
N ALA A 16 11.81 16.57 18.57
CA ALA A 16 12.57 15.32 18.57
C ALA A 16 11.70 14.10 18.96
N ILE A 17 10.72 14.31 19.84
CA ILE A 17 9.76 13.29 20.28
C ILE A 17 8.91 12.77 19.10
N ILE A 18 8.41 13.67 18.25
CA ILE A 18 7.60 13.30 17.08
C ILE A 18 8.46 12.53 16.06
N LYS A 19 9.70 12.97 15.85
CA LYS A 19 10.65 12.27 14.97
C LYS A 19 10.95 10.86 15.50
N ALA A 20 11.21 10.71 16.80
CA ALA A 20 11.47 9.41 17.42
C ALA A 20 10.25 8.48 17.31
N TYR A 21 9.05 8.99 17.61
CA TYR A 21 7.80 8.24 17.47
C TYR A 21 7.58 7.77 16.03
N LEU A 22 7.71 8.67 15.04
CA LEU A 22 7.57 8.32 13.63
C LEU A 22 8.61 7.29 13.19
N PHE A 23 9.85 7.40 13.68
CA PHE A 23 10.90 6.44 13.37
C PHE A 23 10.53 5.04 13.88
N ILE A 24 10.11 4.93 15.15
CA ILE A 24 9.68 3.67 15.76
C ILE A 24 8.47 3.10 15.01
N TYR A 25 7.48 3.92 14.69
CA TYR A 25 6.31 3.50 13.91
C TYR A 25 6.72 2.88 12.56
N ASN A 26 7.56 3.58 11.80
CA ASN A 26 8.02 3.08 10.51
C ASN A 26 8.86 1.79 10.67
N ALA A 27 9.70 1.68 11.70
CA ALA A 27 10.49 0.48 11.97
C ALA A 27 9.59 -0.72 12.31
N VAL A 28 8.56 -0.53 13.15
CA VAL A 28 7.58 -1.58 13.46
C VAL A 28 6.84 -2.02 12.20
N GLN A 29 6.46 -1.09 11.33
CA GLN A 29 5.84 -1.42 10.06
C GLN A 29 6.78 -2.21 9.14
N VAL A 30 8.07 -1.84 9.04
CA VAL A 30 9.08 -2.61 8.28
C VAL A 30 9.15 -4.05 8.79
N LEU A 31 9.22 -4.26 10.09
CA LEU A 31 9.25 -5.60 10.69
C LEU A 31 7.95 -6.37 10.41
N GLY A 32 6.80 -5.71 10.51
CA GLY A 32 5.50 -6.32 10.26
C GLY A 32 5.32 -6.82 8.84
N TRP A 33 5.62 -5.98 7.85
CA TRP A 33 5.50 -6.36 6.44
C TRP A 33 6.57 -7.38 6.03
N SER A 34 7.78 -7.29 6.59
CA SER A 34 8.80 -8.32 6.40
C SER A 34 8.39 -9.66 7.01
N TYR A 35 7.70 -9.64 8.15
CA TYR A 35 7.14 -10.84 8.77
C TYR A 35 6.02 -11.46 7.93
N ILE A 36 5.13 -10.65 7.34
CA ILE A 36 4.10 -11.15 6.40
C ILE A 36 4.78 -11.80 5.18
N LEU A 37 5.83 -11.19 4.64
CA LEU A 37 6.61 -11.77 3.55
C LEU A 37 7.26 -13.11 3.96
N TYR A 38 7.82 -13.18 5.16
CA TYR A 38 8.34 -14.42 5.73
C TYR A 38 7.26 -15.50 5.84
N LEU A 39 6.08 -15.18 6.40
CA LEU A 39 4.97 -16.13 6.51
C LEU A 39 4.53 -16.66 5.14
N LEU A 40 4.53 -15.79 4.11
CA LEU A 40 4.22 -16.20 2.75
C LEU A 40 5.26 -17.20 2.21
N ILE A 41 6.54 -16.92 2.39
CA ILE A 41 7.64 -17.79 1.98
C ILE A 41 7.58 -19.12 2.75
N ASP A 42 7.41 -19.06 4.06
CA ASP A 42 7.32 -20.22 4.94
C ASP A 42 6.17 -21.14 4.52
N TYR A 43 4.97 -20.60 4.29
CA TYR A 43 3.80 -21.37 3.88
C TYR A 43 4.03 -22.16 2.58
N TYR A 44 4.67 -21.55 1.58
CA TYR A 44 4.87 -22.18 0.27
C TYR A 44 6.13 -23.04 0.16
N LEU A 45 7.23 -22.64 0.79
CA LEU A 45 8.54 -23.27 0.60
C LEU A 45 8.98 -24.18 1.76
N LEU A 46 8.56 -23.88 3.00
CA LEU A 46 9.06 -24.57 4.19
C LEU A 46 8.03 -25.52 4.80
N GLN A 47 6.74 -25.16 4.75
CA GLN A 47 5.69 -26.01 5.31
C GLN A 47 5.42 -27.25 4.45
N SER A 48 5.04 -28.33 5.11
CA SER A 48 4.70 -29.59 4.43
C SER A 48 3.40 -29.46 3.63
N SER A 49 3.26 -30.27 2.59
CA SER A 49 2.03 -30.36 1.79
C SER A 49 0.81 -30.72 2.64
N GLY A 50 0.99 -31.50 3.72
CA GLY A 50 -0.05 -31.86 4.68
C GLY A 50 -0.62 -30.65 5.42
N LEU A 51 0.22 -29.71 5.85
CA LEU A 51 -0.25 -28.48 6.50
C LEU A 51 -1.03 -27.58 5.52
N ARG A 52 -0.53 -27.43 4.29
CA ARG A 52 -1.19 -26.63 3.24
C ARG A 52 -2.56 -27.18 2.85
N ALA A 53 -2.79 -28.48 3.00
CA ALA A 53 -4.09 -29.10 2.77
C ALA A 53 -5.11 -28.77 3.88
N GLN A 54 -4.65 -28.47 5.10
CA GLN A 54 -5.52 -28.22 6.25
C GLN A 54 -5.74 -26.72 6.52
N ILE A 55 -4.71 -25.89 6.35
CA ILE A 55 -4.74 -24.46 6.66
C ILE A 55 -4.59 -23.66 5.37
N THR A 56 -5.56 -22.80 5.09
CA THR A 56 -5.50 -21.86 3.97
C THR A 56 -4.47 -20.75 4.22
N LEU A 57 -3.85 -20.24 3.16
CA LEU A 57 -2.90 -19.12 3.23
C LEU A 57 -3.46 -17.92 4.02
N TRP A 58 -4.74 -17.59 3.79
CA TRP A 58 -5.40 -16.52 4.53
C TRP A 58 -5.42 -16.79 6.02
N ASN A 59 -5.80 -17.99 6.47
CA ASN A 59 -5.83 -18.30 7.90
C ASN A 59 -4.44 -18.27 8.55
N TYR A 60 -3.39 -18.60 7.78
CA TYR A 60 -2.01 -18.52 8.24
C TYR A 60 -1.52 -17.07 8.40
N THR A 61 -1.90 -16.18 7.47
CA THR A 61 -1.37 -14.80 7.39
C THR A 61 -2.29 -13.72 7.97
N ARG A 62 -3.58 -14.02 8.16
CA ARG A 62 -4.64 -13.02 8.44
C ARG A 62 -4.34 -12.12 9.64
N ILE A 63 -3.78 -12.66 10.72
CA ILE A 63 -3.58 -11.89 11.96
C ILE A 63 -2.58 -10.76 11.70
N ALA A 64 -1.43 -11.10 11.10
CA ALA A 64 -0.42 -10.13 10.75
C ALA A 64 -0.96 -9.11 9.73
N VAL A 65 -1.62 -9.59 8.66
CA VAL A 65 -2.18 -8.70 7.62
C VAL A 65 -3.19 -7.72 8.21
N ILE A 66 -4.13 -8.17 9.05
CA ILE A 66 -5.14 -7.31 9.65
C ILE A 66 -4.48 -6.26 10.56
N ILE A 67 -3.53 -6.65 11.41
CA ILE A 67 -2.87 -5.72 12.33
C ILE A 67 -2.11 -4.62 11.56
N PHE A 68 -1.23 -5.00 10.63
CA PHE A 68 -0.39 -4.03 9.94
C PHE A 68 -1.14 -3.20 8.88
N GLN A 69 -2.20 -3.77 8.29
CA GLN A 69 -3.08 -3.02 7.41
C GLN A 69 -3.89 -1.97 8.19
N ASN A 70 -4.38 -2.29 9.39
CA ASN A 70 -5.07 -1.31 10.23
C ASN A 70 -4.12 -0.28 10.83
N ALA A 71 -2.86 -0.65 11.10
CA ALA A 71 -1.85 0.30 11.55
C ALA A 71 -1.59 1.41 10.51
N ALA A 72 -1.90 1.20 9.24
CA ALA A 72 -1.82 2.22 8.19
C ALA A 72 -2.86 3.35 8.36
N PHE A 73 -3.92 3.17 9.15
CA PHE A 73 -4.83 4.28 9.50
C PHE A 73 -4.09 5.41 10.24
N LEU A 74 -3.07 5.06 11.03
CA LEU A 74 -2.24 6.05 11.71
C LEU A 74 -1.54 6.98 10.71
N GLU A 75 -1.28 6.55 9.46
CA GLU A 75 -0.71 7.43 8.43
C GLU A 75 -1.67 8.56 8.05
N ILE A 76 -2.97 8.30 8.03
CA ILE A 76 -3.99 9.31 7.77
C ILE A 76 -4.00 10.33 8.92
N LEU A 77 -3.85 9.85 10.16
CA LEU A 77 -3.71 10.72 11.33
C LEU A 77 -2.42 11.54 11.26
N HIS A 78 -1.29 10.94 10.91
CA HIS A 78 -0.01 11.65 10.79
C HIS A 78 -0.06 12.70 9.69
N ALA A 79 -0.71 12.41 8.56
CA ALA A 79 -0.90 13.38 7.49
C ALA A 79 -1.86 14.53 7.91
N SER A 80 -2.98 14.22 8.57
CA SER A 80 -3.98 15.23 8.98
C SER A 80 -3.48 16.13 10.11
N LEU A 81 -2.69 15.60 11.04
CA LEU A 81 -2.01 16.37 12.10
C LEU A 81 -0.79 17.15 11.57
N GLY A 82 -0.43 16.97 10.30
CA GLY A 82 0.71 17.65 9.68
C GLY A 82 2.07 17.13 10.15
N PHE A 83 2.15 15.94 10.74
CA PHE A 83 3.41 15.29 11.12
C PHE A 83 4.22 14.84 9.90
N VAL A 84 3.56 14.67 8.75
CA VAL A 84 4.18 14.32 7.48
C VAL A 84 3.66 15.25 6.39
N LYS A 85 4.55 15.69 5.49
CA LYS A 85 4.23 16.52 4.32
C LYS A 85 3.51 15.72 3.23
N SER A 86 2.32 15.23 3.54
CA SER A 86 1.47 14.45 2.63
C SER A 86 0.04 15.00 2.66
N ASN A 87 -0.67 14.91 1.53
CA ASN A 87 -2.08 15.27 1.49
C ASN A 87 -2.90 14.17 2.20
N PRO A 88 -3.64 14.48 3.29
CA PRO A 88 -4.39 13.48 4.05
C PRO A 88 -5.41 12.72 3.21
N VAL A 89 -6.04 13.39 2.24
CA VAL A 89 -7.04 12.78 1.36
C VAL A 89 -6.41 11.73 0.46
N ILE A 90 -5.23 12.02 -0.09
CA ILE A 90 -4.50 11.06 -0.94
C ILE A 90 -4.03 9.87 -0.12
N THR A 91 -3.49 10.10 1.09
CA THR A 91 -3.11 9.03 2.02
C THR A 91 -4.32 8.17 2.39
N ALA A 92 -5.48 8.80 2.63
CA ALA A 92 -6.71 8.09 2.93
C ALA A 92 -7.13 7.18 1.78
N PHE A 93 -7.16 7.67 0.53
CA PHE A 93 -7.47 6.82 -0.63
C PHE A 93 -6.52 5.62 -0.74
N GLN A 94 -5.22 5.83 -0.52
CA GLN A 94 -4.23 4.75 -0.57
C GLN A 94 -4.45 3.68 0.52
N VAL A 95 -4.80 4.10 1.73
CA VAL A 95 -5.05 3.19 2.86
C VAL A 95 -6.40 2.47 2.69
N PHE A 96 -7.47 3.20 2.38
CA PHE A 96 -8.80 2.64 2.17
C PHE A 96 -8.87 1.69 1.00
N SER A 97 -8.18 1.97 -0.12
CA SER A 97 -8.14 1.06 -1.28
C SER A 97 -7.74 -0.36 -0.88
N ARG A 98 -6.74 -0.49 0.00
CA ARG A 98 -6.26 -1.80 0.47
C ARG A 98 -7.16 -2.44 1.52
N ILE A 99 -7.73 -1.62 2.40
CA ILE A 99 -8.70 -2.11 3.39
C ILE A 99 -9.95 -2.68 2.69
N ILE A 100 -10.40 -2.06 1.60
CA ILE A 100 -11.50 -2.60 0.78
C ILE A 100 -11.15 -3.98 0.26
N VAL A 101 -9.92 -4.24 -0.20
CA VAL A 101 -9.52 -5.59 -0.63
C VAL A 101 -9.52 -6.56 0.56
N VAL A 102 -8.93 -6.19 1.70
CA VAL A 102 -8.83 -7.08 2.87
C VAL A 102 -10.20 -7.38 3.47
N VAL A 103 -10.94 -6.34 3.86
CA VAL A 103 -12.21 -6.49 4.56
C VAL A 103 -13.34 -6.75 3.58
N GLY A 104 -13.41 -5.92 2.54
CA GLY A 104 -14.52 -5.89 1.58
C GLY A 104 -14.45 -6.92 0.48
N VAL A 105 -13.39 -7.73 0.37
CA VAL A 105 -13.29 -8.81 -0.63
C VAL A 105 -12.88 -10.11 0.05
N ILE A 106 -11.69 -10.12 0.68
CA ILE A 106 -11.09 -11.33 1.25
C ILE A 106 -11.85 -11.79 2.50
N MET A 107 -12.19 -10.91 3.44
CA MET A 107 -12.96 -11.30 4.62
C MET A 107 -14.43 -11.53 4.30
N ALA A 108 -15.00 -10.70 3.43
CA ALA A 108 -16.41 -10.73 3.03
C ALA A 108 -16.83 -12.03 2.33
N THR A 109 -15.92 -12.70 1.61
CA THR A 109 -16.25 -13.89 0.83
C THR A 109 -15.30 -15.06 1.11
N PRO A 110 -15.80 -16.31 1.21
CA PRO A 110 -14.94 -17.48 1.37
C PRO A 110 -14.13 -17.77 0.09
N THR A 111 -14.66 -17.45 -1.09
CA THR A 111 -14.01 -17.72 -2.38
C THR A 111 -12.78 -16.85 -2.62
N ALA A 112 -12.80 -15.58 -2.22
CA ALA A 112 -11.65 -14.70 -2.37
C ALA A 112 -10.41 -15.18 -1.60
N LYS A 113 -10.60 -15.85 -0.46
CA LYS A 113 -9.52 -16.42 0.37
C LYS A 113 -8.76 -17.53 -0.35
N LEU A 114 -9.39 -18.17 -1.33
CA LEU A 114 -8.84 -19.26 -2.14
C LEU A 114 -8.28 -18.77 -3.48
N SER A 115 -8.39 -17.47 -3.75
CA SER A 115 -7.93 -16.89 -5.02
C SER A 115 -6.42 -17.08 -5.18
N PRO A 116 -5.94 -17.48 -6.37
CA PRO A 116 -4.51 -17.46 -6.69
C PRO A 116 -3.95 -16.03 -6.74
N GLY A 117 -4.82 -15.01 -6.76
CA GLY A 117 -4.41 -13.60 -6.66
C GLY A 117 -3.95 -13.19 -5.26
N LEU A 118 -4.40 -13.87 -4.21
CA LEU A 118 -4.05 -13.55 -2.83
C LEU A 118 -2.54 -13.61 -2.56
N PRO A 119 -1.81 -14.69 -2.88
CA PRO A 119 -0.35 -14.72 -2.68
C PRO A 119 0.38 -13.65 -3.50
N ALA A 120 -0.06 -13.37 -4.73
CA ALA A 120 0.54 -12.33 -5.57
C ALA A 120 0.35 -10.93 -4.97
N ALA A 121 -0.84 -10.62 -4.49
CA ALA A 121 -1.14 -9.37 -3.79
C ALA A 121 -0.33 -9.24 -2.49
N LEU A 122 -0.31 -10.28 -1.65
CA LEU A 122 0.44 -10.27 -0.39
C LEU A 122 1.95 -10.11 -0.62
N PHE A 123 2.51 -10.76 -1.63
CA PHE A 123 3.91 -10.58 -2.01
C PHE A 123 4.20 -9.14 -2.43
N ALA A 124 3.42 -8.62 -3.38
CA ALA A 124 3.60 -7.27 -3.90
C ALA A 124 3.44 -6.21 -2.81
N TRP A 125 2.42 -6.34 -1.95
CA TRP A 125 2.18 -5.45 -0.83
C TRP A 125 3.34 -5.51 0.16
N SER A 126 3.74 -6.70 0.61
CA SER A 126 4.79 -6.82 1.63
C SER A 126 6.12 -6.24 1.18
N VAL A 127 6.56 -6.54 -0.05
CA VAL A 127 7.82 -5.99 -0.58
C VAL A 127 7.72 -4.46 -0.74
N THR A 128 6.62 -3.96 -1.31
CA THR A 128 6.43 -2.52 -1.53
C THR A 128 6.40 -1.76 -0.21
N GLU A 129 5.71 -2.29 0.79
CA GLU A 129 5.56 -1.67 2.10
C GLU A 129 6.85 -1.68 2.90
N THR A 130 7.58 -2.80 2.91
CA THR A 130 8.90 -2.87 3.55
C THR A 130 9.84 -1.79 3.00
N ILE A 131 9.89 -1.60 1.67
CA ILE A 131 10.71 -0.55 1.04
C ILE A 131 10.19 0.85 1.41
N ARG A 132 8.87 1.07 1.38
CA ARG A 132 8.23 2.37 1.66
C ARG A 132 8.51 2.85 3.08
N TYR A 133 8.28 2.00 4.07
CA TYR A 133 8.50 2.34 5.47
C TYR A 133 9.99 2.44 5.80
N SER A 134 10.85 1.63 5.16
CA SER A 134 12.31 1.79 5.29
C SER A 134 12.77 3.17 4.80
N TYR A 135 12.26 3.61 3.65
CA TYR A 135 12.53 4.96 3.15
C TYR A 135 12.01 6.03 4.12
N TYR A 136 10.81 5.88 4.68
CA TYR A 136 10.26 6.85 5.63
C TYR A 136 11.05 6.93 6.94
N ALA A 137 11.45 5.78 7.51
CA ALA A 137 12.31 5.73 8.71
C ALA A 137 13.65 6.43 8.47
N LEU A 138 14.31 6.11 7.35
CA LEU A 138 15.62 6.68 6.99
C LEU A 138 15.53 8.17 6.62
N ASN A 139 14.39 8.60 6.07
CA ASN A 139 14.16 10.00 5.74
C ASN A 139 13.99 10.87 7.00
N ILE A 140 13.52 10.32 8.12
CA ILE A 140 13.41 11.05 9.39
C ILE A 140 14.78 11.39 9.97
N ILE A 141 15.77 10.50 9.81
CA ILE A 141 17.15 10.72 10.22
C ILE A 141 17.98 11.49 9.17
N ASN A 142 17.34 11.96 8.09
CA ASN A 142 17.98 12.64 6.94
C ASN A 142 19.12 11.84 6.28
N TYR A 143 19.14 10.52 6.44
CA TYR A 143 20.15 9.64 5.85
C TYR A 143 19.47 8.51 5.08
N VAL A 144 19.13 8.77 3.82
CA VAL A 144 18.53 7.77 2.93
C VAL A 144 19.59 7.28 1.94
N PRO A 145 20.03 6.02 2.04
CA PRO A 145 20.92 5.43 1.04
C PRO A 145 20.30 5.50 -0.35
N HIS A 146 21.14 5.79 -1.36
CA HIS A 146 20.69 5.87 -2.75
C HIS A 146 20.02 4.56 -3.19
N PHE A 147 20.51 3.41 -2.71
CA PHE A 147 19.94 2.09 -2.99
C PHE A 147 18.46 1.97 -2.59
N ILE A 148 18.08 2.41 -1.40
CA ILE A 148 16.67 2.35 -0.93
C ILE A 148 15.78 3.28 -1.76
N THR A 149 16.30 4.46 -2.12
CA THR A 149 15.60 5.39 -3.01
C THR A 149 15.41 4.78 -4.40
N PHE A 150 16.45 4.17 -4.95
CA PHE A 150 16.42 3.48 -6.24
C PHE A 150 15.40 2.34 -6.25
N LEU A 151 15.42 1.48 -5.22
CA LEU A 151 14.45 0.40 -5.08
C LEU A 151 13.02 0.94 -5.07
N ARG A 152 12.72 1.92 -4.21
CA ARG A 152 11.38 2.53 -4.10
C ARG A 152 10.85 3.02 -5.44
N TYR A 153 11.71 3.66 -6.25
CA TYR A 153 11.31 4.23 -7.54
C TYR A 153 11.58 3.30 -8.73
N THR A 154 11.92 2.03 -8.53
CA THR A 154 12.17 1.09 -9.63
C THR A 154 11.39 -0.22 -9.48
N THR A 155 11.18 -0.72 -8.26
CA THR A 155 10.43 -1.96 -8.03
C THR A 155 8.96 -1.86 -8.44
N PHE A 156 8.40 -0.64 -8.49
CA PHE A 156 7.03 -0.41 -8.94
C PHE A 156 6.77 -0.89 -10.38
N TYR A 157 7.79 -0.97 -11.24
CA TYR A 157 7.63 -1.50 -12.61
C TYR A 157 7.08 -2.93 -12.62
N PHE A 158 7.46 -3.75 -11.64
CA PHE A 158 7.05 -5.15 -11.53
C PHE A 158 5.99 -5.35 -10.44
N LEU A 159 6.22 -4.80 -9.25
CA LEU A 159 5.34 -5.03 -8.10
C LEU A 159 3.96 -4.41 -8.29
N TYR A 160 3.86 -3.28 -9.01
CA TYR A 160 2.58 -2.60 -9.20
C TYR A 160 1.62 -3.41 -10.11
N PRO A 161 2.04 -3.90 -11.30
CA PRO A 161 1.23 -4.85 -12.07
C PRO A 161 0.89 -6.13 -11.32
N ILE A 162 1.84 -6.71 -10.58
CA ILE A 162 1.61 -7.96 -9.81
C ILE A 162 0.55 -7.73 -8.73
N GLY A 163 0.69 -6.65 -7.95
CA GLY A 163 -0.27 -6.32 -6.88
C GLY A 163 -1.66 -6.08 -7.42
N VAL A 164 -1.79 -5.26 -8.46
CA VAL A 164 -3.08 -4.94 -9.08
C VAL A 164 -3.74 -6.16 -9.71
N SER A 165 -2.96 -7.00 -10.41
CA SER A 165 -3.49 -8.25 -10.97
C SER A 165 -3.95 -9.21 -9.87
N GLY A 166 -3.18 -9.30 -8.77
CA GLY A 166 -3.55 -10.10 -7.61
C GLY A 166 -4.86 -9.64 -6.95
N GLU A 167 -5.00 -8.33 -6.75
CA GLU A 167 -6.23 -7.72 -6.24
C GLU A 167 -7.43 -8.02 -7.15
N LEU A 168 -7.32 -7.74 -8.45
CA LEU A 168 -8.39 -7.98 -9.43
C LEU A 168 -8.81 -9.46 -9.49
N LEU A 169 -7.86 -10.38 -9.36
CA LEU A 169 -8.16 -11.82 -9.26
C LEU A 169 -8.94 -12.16 -7.99
N CYS A 170 -8.62 -11.53 -6.84
CA CYS A 170 -9.42 -11.67 -5.62
C CYS A 170 -10.85 -11.15 -5.80
N PHE A 171 -11.03 -9.99 -6.45
CA PHE A 171 -12.37 -9.49 -6.78
C PHE A 171 -13.13 -10.45 -7.72
N TRP A 172 -12.46 -10.99 -8.73
CA TRP A 172 -13.05 -11.95 -9.67
C TRP A 172 -13.52 -13.24 -8.98
N TRP A 173 -12.76 -13.73 -8.00
CA TRP A 173 -13.18 -14.88 -7.18
C TRP A 173 -14.29 -14.52 -6.20
N ALA A 174 -14.28 -13.32 -5.64
CA ALA A 174 -15.34 -12.84 -4.75
C ALA A 174 -16.69 -12.73 -5.48
N GLN A 175 -16.70 -12.28 -6.75
CA GLN A 175 -17.97 -12.09 -7.47
C GLN A 175 -18.73 -13.41 -7.69
N SER A 176 -18.04 -14.54 -7.86
CA SER A 176 -18.69 -15.85 -8.00
C SER A 176 -19.53 -16.20 -6.76
N TYR A 177 -19.07 -15.83 -5.57
CA TYR A 177 -19.82 -16.05 -4.34
C TYR A 177 -20.93 -15.01 -4.15
N ALA A 178 -20.64 -13.73 -4.46
CA ALA A 178 -21.59 -12.64 -4.38
C ALA A 178 -22.76 -12.75 -5.38
N LYS A 179 -22.58 -13.49 -6.48
CA LYS A 179 -23.65 -13.77 -7.45
C LYS A 179 -24.68 -14.75 -6.89
N SER A 180 -24.24 -15.77 -6.18
CA SER A 180 -25.11 -16.84 -5.67
C SER A 180 -25.61 -16.58 -4.25
N ASN A 181 -24.99 -15.66 -3.52
CA ASN A 181 -25.33 -15.34 -2.15
C ASN A 181 -25.50 -13.82 -2.03
N SER A 182 -26.63 -13.36 -1.48
CA SER A 182 -26.94 -11.95 -1.23
C SER A 182 -26.12 -11.35 -0.06
N VAL A 183 -24.83 -11.68 0.04
CA VAL A 183 -23.94 -11.19 1.10
C VAL A 183 -23.77 -9.69 0.96
N TRP A 184 -24.02 -8.98 2.06
CA TRP A 184 -23.95 -7.52 2.15
C TRP A 184 -24.80 -6.78 1.12
N SER A 185 -25.79 -7.46 0.53
CA SER A 185 -26.75 -6.87 -0.41
C SER A 185 -28.05 -6.54 0.33
N MET A 186 -28.67 -5.42 -0.02
CA MET A 186 -29.98 -5.02 0.48
C MET A 186 -30.98 -5.11 -0.66
N GLU A 187 -31.87 -6.08 -0.56
CA GLU A 187 -32.97 -6.29 -1.51
C GLU A 187 -34.25 -5.63 -0.98
N LEU A 188 -35.21 -5.41 -1.88
CA LEU A 188 -36.52 -4.91 -1.50
C LEU A 188 -37.45 -6.07 -1.11
N PRO A 189 -38.39 -5.84 -0.17
CA PRO A 189 -38.65 -4.59 0.54
C PRO A 189 -37.77 -4.42 1.79
N ASN A 190 -37.20 -3.23 1.97
CA ASN A 190 -36.53 -2.82 3.21
C ASN A 190 -37.04 -1.47 3.70
N LYS A 191 -36.83 -1.18 5.00
CA LYS A 191 -37.33 0.01 5.69
C LYS A 191 -36.92 1.34 5.03
N TYR A 192 -35.81 1.35 4.30
CA TYR A 192 -35.26 2.54 3.67
C TYR A 192 -35.62 2.66 2.19
N ASN A 193 -36.29 1.66 1.60
CA ASN A 193 -36.61 1.57 0.17
C ASN A 193 -35.39 1.75 -0.76
N VAL A 194 -34.21 1.26 -0.35
CA VAL A 194 -32.96 1.38 -1.11
C VAL A 194 -32.45 -0.01 -1.52
N THR A 195 -32.08 -0.18 -2.79
CA THR A 195 -31.40 -1.41 -3.25
C THR A 195 -29.89 -1.22 -3.28
N PHE A 196 -29.15 -2.15 -2.68
CA PHE A 196 -27.69 -2.21 -2.79
C PHE A 196 -27.26 -3.63 -3.15
N SER A 197 -26.57 -3.78 -4.27
CA SER A 197 -26.02 -5.07 -4.69
C SER A 197 -24.51 -5.07 -4.52
N TYR A 198 -24.04 -5.90 -3.60
CA TYR A 198 -22.61 -6.11 -3.38
C TYR A 198 -21.92 -6.66 -4.65
N TYR A 199 -22.62 -7.50 -5.43
CA TYR A 199 -22.14 -7.99 -6.72
C TYR A 199 -21.84 -6.84 -7.70
N ILE A 200 -22.78 -5.91 -7.87
CA ILE A 200 -22.59 -4.73 -8.74
C ILE A 200 -21.45 -3.85 -8.22
N CYS A 201 -21.35 -3.67 -6.89
CA CYS A 201 -20.27 -2.91 -6.26
C CYS A 201 -18.88 -3.49 -6.61
N LEU A 202 -18.70 -4.82 -6.51
CA LEU A 202 -17.43 -5.47 -6.88
C LEU A 202 -17.05 -5.19 -8.33
N TRP A 203 -18.00 -5.27 -9.26
CA TRP A 203 -17.77 -4.96 -10.67
C TRP A 203 -17.41 -3.49 -10.92
N ILE A 204 -18.09 -2.56 -10.27
CA ILE A 204 -17.77 -1.12 -10.38
C ILE A 204 -16.33 -0.88 -9.92
N VAL A 205 -15.91 -1.47 -8.80
CA VAL A 205 -14.54 -1.34 -8.30
C VAL A 205 -13.56 -1.94 -9.30
N MET A 206 -13.79 -3.15 -9.80
CA MET A 206 -12.92 -3.77 -10.82
C MET A 206 -12.79 -2.90 -12.08
N LEU A 207 -13.90 -2.34 -12.58
CA LEU A 207 -13.88 -1.48 -13.76
C LEU A 207 -13.17 -0.15 -13.49
N SER A 208 -13.19 0.35 -12.26
CA SER A 208 -12.48 1.58 -11.88
C SER A 208 -10.95 1.44 -11.97
N TYR A 209 -10.42 0.22 -11.88
CA TYR A 209 -8.97 -0.02 -12.05
C TYR A 209 -8.51 0.29 -13.48
N LEU A 210 -9.36 0.14 -14.51
CA LEU A 210 -8.99 0.41 -15.90
C LEU A 210 -8.53 1.86 -16.14
N PRO A 211 -9.28 2.91 -15.74
CA PRO A 211 -8.82 4.29 -15.86
C PRO A 211 -7.80 4.69 -14.77
N LEU A 212 -7.89 4.13 -13.56
CA LEU A 212 -7.03 4.55 -12.44
C LEU A 212 -5.60 4.02 -12.56
N PHE A 213 -5.43 2.77 -13.01
CA PHE A 213 -4.14 2.11 -13.07
C PHE A 213 -3.13 2.85 -13.97
N PRO A 214 -3.42 3.19 -15.24
CA PRO A 214 -2.46 3.88 -16.10
C PRO A 214 -2.08 5.25 -15.56
N LYS A 215 -3.04 5.99 -14.98
CA LYS A 215 -2.81 7.32 -14.43
C LYS A 215 -1.84 7.29 -13.24
N LEU A 216 -2.06 6.37 -12.29
CA LEU A 216 -1.20 6.21 -11.12
C LEU A 216 0.18 5.68 -11.51
N TYR A 217 0.23 4.74 -12.45
CA TYR A 217 1.48 4.17 -12.96
C TYR A 217 2.35 5.24 -13.64
N MET A 218 1.76 6.03 -14.55
CA MET A 218 2.48 7.12 -15.23
C MET A 218 2.95 8.20 -14.26
N HIS A 219 2.19 8.45 -13.20
CA HIS A 219 2.62 9.35 -12.13
C HIS A 219 3.88 8.84 -11.42
N MET A 220 3.97 7.54 -11.10
CA MET A 220 5.17 6.94 -10.51
C MET A 220 6.38 7.01 -11.45
N VAL A 221 6.18 6.81 -12.76
CA VAL A 221 7.24 6.99 -13.78
C VAL A 221 7.74 8.44 -13.79
N ALA A 222 6.83 9.41 -13.73
CA ALA A 222 7.19 10.83 -13.66
C ALA A 222 7.96 11.17 -12.36
N GLN A 223 7.53 10.63 -11.22
CA GLN A 223 8.22 10.79 -9.94
C GLN A 223 9.63 10.21 -9.97
N ARG A 224 9.80 9.00 -10.53
CA ARG A 224 11.12 8.37 -10.72
C ARG A 224 12.05 9.29 -11.49
N ARG A 225 11.61 9.81 -12.66
CA ARG A 225 12.42 10.72 -13.48
C ARG A 225 12.85 11.94 -12.68
N LYS A 226 11.94 12.53 -11.90
CA LYS A 226 12.23 13.73 -11.09
C LYS A 226 13.25 13.47 -9.98
N VAL A 227 13.15 12.34 -9.26
CA VAL A 227 14.03 12.07 -8.11
C VAL A 227 15.39 11.55 -8.55
N LEU A 228 15.44 10.64 -9.52
CA LEU A 228 16.70 10.02 -9.94
C LEU A 228 17.55 10.95 -10.82
N SER A 229 16.94 11.82 -11.64
CA SER A 229 17.71 12.81 -12.42
C SER A 229 18.44 13.82 -11.51
N VAL A 230 17.79 14.26 -10.43
CA VAL A 230 18.41 15.16 -9.44
C VAL A 230 19.57 14.45 -8.72
N SER A 231 19.41 13.18 -8.36
CA SER A 231 20.48 12.42 -7.69
C SER A 231 21.73 12.24 -8.56
N VAL A 232 21.57 12.01 -9.87
CA VAL A 232 22.70 11.87 -10.81
C VAL A 232 23.43 13.21 -10.98
N ASN A 233 22.69 14.31 -11.10
CA ASN A 233 23.28 15.64 -11.23
C ASN A 233 24.05 16.07 -9.97
N CYS A 234 23.57 15.72 -8.77
CA CYS A 234 24.29 16.00 -7.52
C CYS A 234 25.58 15.18 -7.37
N LEU A 235 25.59 13.91 -7.80
CA LEU A 235 26.79 13.07 -7.81
C LEU A 235 27.83 13.63 -8.80
N GLY A 236 27.39 13.97 -10.02
CA GLY A 236 28.28 14.57 -11.03
C GLY A 236 28.77 15.98 -10.69
N SER A 237 28.05 16.74 -9.85
CA SER A 237 28.50 18.05 -9.36
C SER A 237 29.49 17.96 -8.19
N SER A 238 29.40 16.93 -7.34
CA SER A 238 30.35 16.74 -6.25
C SER A 238 31.72 16.26 -6.75
N ASP A 239 31.75 15.50 -7.83
CA ASP A 239 33.01 15.07 -8.48
C ASP A 239 33.70 16.22 -9.22
N LYS A 240 32.97 17.20 -9.75
CA LYS A 240 33.54 18.39 -10.41
C LYS A 240 34.08 19.45 -9.45
N LYS A 241 33.84 19.35 -8.14
CA LYS A 241 34.36 20.27 -7.11
C LYS A 241 35.64 19.79 -6.41
N LYS A 242 36.19 18.65 -6.85
CA LYS A 242 37.42 18.05 -6.31
C LYS A 242 38.64 18.14 -7.25
N ILE A 243 38.58 18.99 -8.28
CA ILE A 243 39.71 19.28 -9.18
C ILE A 243 40.04 20.77 -9.08
#